data_AF-A0A858CJE2-F1
#
_entry.id   AF-A0A858CJE2-F1
#
_cell.length_a   1.000
_cell.length_b   1.000
_cell.length_c   1.000
_cell.angle_alpha   90.00
_cell.angle_beta   90.00
_cell.angle_gamma   90.00
#
_symmetry.space_group_name_H-M   'P 1'
#
loop_
_entity.id
_entity.type
_entity.pdbx_description
1 polymer ?
#
loop_
_entity_poly.entity_id
_entity_poly.type
_entity_poly.pdbx_seq_one_letter_code
_entity_poly.pdbx_strand_id
1 'polypeptide(L)'
;MTALGDMLQRRIAATGPITIAEYMTECLLHPEHGYYTGRDPLGAAGDFTTSPEITQMFGEMIGLALAQAWLDQGAPTAFALAELGPGRGTLMADILRVGRAVPGFIQAAEVHLVEASPVLRARQAETLKDARPKWHDDISGLPDLPLFLIANEFFDALPIRQFERMAKGWSERQVTAGPDGLGFGLTAPVSLEALAHRLADTGVGDIVETCAPATAIAGEISARIAAQGGAALIVDYGDWQSKGDTFQAVQGHQPVNPLAAPGEADLTAHVDFQALALAAAGQGVQASRMVPQGVFLESLGITPRAQALAGPLTGDALAGHVAAHRRLTHPEEMGSLFKAIAFTPTTAPPFPGLTP
;
A
#
# COMPACT_ATOMS: atom_id res chain seq x y z
N MET A 1 18.37 22.59 5.64
CA MET A 1 18.48 21.26 6.26
C MET A 1 17.35 21.17 7.27
N THR A 2 16.55 20.11 7.23
CA THR A 2 15.37 19.96 8.11
C THR A 2 15.80 19.60 9.53
N ALA A 3 14.95 19.82 10.53
CA ALA A 3 15.25 19.44 11.92
C ALA A 3 15.56 17.94 12.04
N LEU A 4 14.82 17.10 11.33
CA LEU A 4 15.07 15.66 11.25
C LEU A 4 16.40 15.35 10.55
N GLY A 5 16.76 16.07 9.48
CA GLY A 5 18.05 15.92 8.82
C GLY A 5 19.24 16.16 9.76
N ASP A 6 19.17 17.19 10.61
CA ASP A 6 20.20 17.49 11.61
C ASP A 6 20.29 16.40 12.70
N MET A 7 19.16 15.82 13.08
CA MET A 7 19.10 14.69 14.04
C MET A 7 19.74 13.43 13.44
N LEU A 8 19.40 13.10 12.19
CA LEU A 8 19.93 11.93 11.48
C LEU A 8 21.43 12.04 11.27
N GLN A 9 21.95 13.22 10.89
CA GLN A 9 23.39 13.42 10.74
C GLN A 9 24.14 13.24 12.06
N ARG A 10 23.62 13.78 13.17
CA ARG A 10 24.21 13.58 14.50
C ARG A 10 24.19 12.11 14.92
N ARG A 11 23.10 11.39 14.66
CA ARG A 11 22.99 9.94 14.91
C ARG A 11 24.04 9.18 14.10
N ILE A 12 24.09 9.40 12.78
CA ILE A 12 25.02 8.70 11.88
C ILE A 12 26.48 9.00 12.26
N ALA A 13 26.81 10.24 12.64
CA ALA A 13 28.15 10.58 13.11
C ALA A 13 28.55 9.84 14.39
N ALA A 14 27.58 9.54 15.27
CA ALA A 14 27.82 8.86 16.54
C ALA A 14 27.80 7.33 16.43
N THR A 15 26.93 6.76 15.59
CA THR A 15 26.66 5.31 15.53
C THR A 15 27.07 4.64 14.23
N GLY A 16 27.49 5.41 13.22
CA GLY A 16 27.76 4.94 11.87
C GLY A 16 26.53 5.00 10.95
N PRO A 17 26.69 4.63 9.67
CA PRO A 17 25.63 4.64 8.67
C PRO A 17 24.40 3.83 9.09
N ILE A 18 23.22 4.30 8.70
CA ILE A 18 21.94 3.62 8.94
C ILE A 18 21.41 2.99 7.66
N THR A 19 20.59 1.96 7.77
CA THR A 19 19.91 1.36 6.61
C THR A 19 18.90 2.33 5.98
N ILE A 20 18.55 2.11 4.72
CA ILE A 20 17.44 2.85 4.08
C ILE A 20 16.12 2.60 4.83
N ALA A 21 15.92 1.40 5.37
CA ALA A 21 14.73 1.07 6.14
C ALA A 21 14.61 1.96 7.39
N GLU A 22 15.69 2.10 8.17
CA GLU A 22 15.72 3.01 9.33
C GLU A 22 15.48 4.46 8.91
N TYR A 23 16.11 4.90 7.80
CA TYR A 23 15.88 6.24 7.27
C TYR A 23 14.42 6.49 6.86
N MET A 24 13.78 5.54 6.17
CA MET A 24 12.37 5.62 5.79
C MET A 24 11.46 5.67 7.03
N THR A 25 11.70 4.81 8.01
CA THR A 25 10.91 4.81 9.27
C THR A 25 10.98 6.17 9.97
N GLU A 26 12.18 6.75 10.12
CA GLU A 26 12.33 8.06 10.75
C GLU A 26 11.66 9.16 9.91
N CYS A 27 11.88 9.20 8.60
CA CYS A 27 11.28 10.20 7.73
C CYS A 27 9.76 10.15 7.69
N LEU A 28 9.15 8.96 7.72
CA LEU A 28 7.70 8.81 7.62
C LEU A 28 7.00 8.92 8.97
N LEU A 29 7.60 8.37 10.03
CA LEU A 29 6.92 8.10 11.31
C LEU A 29 7.64 8.67 12.54
N HIS A 30 8.68 9.51 12.39
CA HIS A 30 9.30 10.16 13.56
C HIS A 30 8.24 10.93 14.38
N PRO A 31 8.15 10.75 15.72
CA PRO A 31 7.05 11.26 16.55
C PRO A 31 6.80 12.77 16.49
N GLU A 32 7.80 13.56 16.09
CA GLU A 32 7.69 15.02 15.99
C GLU A 32 7.88 15.56 14.56
N HIS A 33 8.52 14.78 13.68
CA HIS A 33 9.04 15.28 12.40
C HIS A 33 8.75 14.34 11.22
N GLY A 34 8.05 13.23 11.48
CA GLY A 34 7.66 12.28 10.46
C GLY A 34 6.61 12.88 9.53
N TYR A 35 6.74 12.56 8.25
CA TYR A 35 5.86 12.99 7.17
C TYR A 35 4.37 12.82 7.51
N TYR A 36 3.99 11.67 8.10
CA TYR A 36 2.60 11.36 8.47
C TYR A 36 2.21 11.79 9.90
N THR A 37 3.13 12.38 10.68
CA THR A 37 2.87 12.65 12.10
C THR A 37 2.28 14.04 12.37
N GLY A 38 2.70 15.05 11.60
CA GLY A 38 2.38 16.46 11.88
C GLY A 38 1.43 17.16 10.90
N ARG A 39 1.02 16.52 9.80
CA ARG A 39 0.23 17.15 8.72
C ARG A 39 -0.73 16.18 8.03
N ASP A 40 -1.77 16.70 7.38
CA ASP A 40 -2.59 15.97 6.38
C ASP A 40 -1.81 15.96 5.06
N PRO A 41 -1.24 14.83 4.62
CA PRO A 41 -0.35 14.79 3.45
C PRO A 41 -1.08 14.51 2.13
N LEU A 42 -2.42 14.37 2.13
CA LEU A 42 -3.18 13.82 1.01
C LEU A 42 -4.05 14.87 0.28
N GLY A 43 -4.16 14.73 -1.05
CA GLY A 43 -5.05 15.52 -1.91
C GLY A 43 -4.32 16.60 -2.74
N ALA A 44 -5.07 17.55 -3.33
CA ALA A 44 -4.51 18.58 -4.23
C ALA A 44 -3.51 19.56 -3.58
N ALA A 45 -3.42 19.56 -2.25
CA ALA A 45 -2.41 20.29 -1.47
C ALA A 45 -1.35 19.37 -0.82
N GLY A 46 -1.47 18.05 -1.03
CA GLY A 46 -0.54 17.02 -0.59
C GLY A 46 0.42 16.59 -1.71
N ASP A 47 1.33 15.66 -1.41
CA ASP A 47 2.37 15.26 -2.38
C ASP A 47 1.86 14.23 -3.40
N PHE A 48 0.82 13.46 -3.05
CA PHE A 48 0.14 12.50 -3.94
C PHE A 48 -1.39 12.66 -3.95
N THR A 49 -1.98 12.31 -5.11
CA THR A 49 -3.41 12.08 -5.27
C THR A 49 -3.62 10.57 -5.47
N THR A 50 -4.09 9.88 -4.42
CA THR A 50 -4.33 8.43 -4.40
C THR A 50 -5.59 8.06 -5.18
N SER A 51 -5.71 6.78 -5.59
CA SER A 51 -6.87 6.30 -6.37
C SER A 51 -8.25 6.69 -5.78
N PRO A 52 -8.48 6.57 -4.46
CA PRO A 52 -9.75 6.98 -3.84
C PRO A 52 -10.04 8.48 -3.94
N GLU A 53 -9.01 9.34 -3.95
CA GLU A 53 -9.18 10.80 -4.04
C GLU A 53 -9.41 11.28 -5.48
N ILE A 54 -9.08 10.46 -6.49
CA ILE A 54 -9.32 10.78 -7.91
C ILE A 54 -10.81 10.67 -8.25
N THR A 55 -11.46 9.58 -7.82
CA THR A 55 -12.88 9.35 -8.12
C THR A 55 -13.49 8.27 -7.24
N GLN A 56 -14.76 8.49 -6.89
CA GLN A 56 -15.58 7.54 -6.16
C GLN A 56 -15.65 6.16 -6.84
N MET A 57 -15.49 6.10 -8.17
CA MET A 57 -15.62 4.84 -8.93
C MET A 57 -14.68 3.75 -8.41
N PHE A 58 -13.48 4.13 -7.95
CA PHE A 58 -12.53 3.18 -7.38
C PHE A 58 -13.12 2.48 -6.15
N GLY A 59 -13.52 3.25 -5.13
CA GLY A 59 -14.10 2.70 -3.90
C GLY A 59 -15.41 1.96 -4.12
N GLU A 60 -16.20 2.35 -5.12
CA GLU A 60 -17.41 1.61 -5.51
C GLU A 60 -17.09 0.22 -6.05
N MET A 61 -16.07 0.09 -6.91
CA MET A 61 -15.65 -1.22 -7.45
C MET A 61 -15.08 -2.11 -6.35
N ILE A 62 -14.20 -1.56 -5.49
CA ILE A 62 -13.62 -2.31 -4.38
C ILE A 62 -14.70 -2.77 -3.40
N GLY A 63 -15.64 -1.89 -3.04
CA GLY A 63 -16.69 -2.21 -2.07
C GLY A 63 -17.63 -3.31 -2.55
N LEU A 64 -18.01 -3.29 -3.83
CA LEU A 64 -18.83 -4.37 -4.41
C LEU A 64 -18.04 -5.67 -4.57
N ALA A 65 -16.74 -5.61 -4.88
CA ALA A 65 -15.89 -6.81 -4.93
C ALA A 65 -15.74 -7.47 -3.54
N LEU A 66 -15.52 -6.68 -2.49
CA LEU A 66 -15.50 -7.17 -1.10
C LEU A 66 -16.86 -7.75 -0.69
N ALA A 67 -17.97 -7.09 -1.03
CA ALA A 67 -19.30 -7.57 -0.72
C ALA A 67 -19.61 -8.90 -1.44
N GLN A 68 -19.17 -9.06 -2.69
CA GLN A 68 -19.30 -10.31 -3.41
C GLN A 68 -18.43 -11.41 -2.80
N ALA A 69 -17.17 -11.13 -2.44
CA ALA A 69 -16.32 -12.09 -1.73
C ALA A 69 -16.94 -12.54 -0.39
N TRP A 70 -17.64 -11.64 0.30
CA TRP A 70 -18.40 -11.95 1.52
C TRP A 70 -19.60 -12.88 1.26
N LEU A 71 -20.36 -12.62 0.19
CA LEU A 71 -21.44 -13.52 -0.24
C LEU A 71 -20.91 -14.91 -0.61
N ASP A 72 -19.81 -14.96 -1.35
CA ASP A 72 -19.17 -16.20 -1.82
C ASP A 72 -18.68 -17.10 -0.68
N GLN A 73 -18.43 -16.50 0.49
CA GLN A 73 -18.04 -17.20 1.72
C GLN A 73 -19.21 -17.43 2.68
N GLY A 74 -20.45 -17.37 2.16
CA GLY A 74 -21.65 -17.73 2.91
C GLY A 74 -22.22 -16.61 3.78
N ALA A 75 -21.84 -15.36 3.52
CA ALA A 75 -22.39 -14.17 4.17
C ALA A 75 -22.31 -14.25 5.72
N PRO A 76 -21.10 -14.36 6.31
CA PRO A 76 -20.94 -14.44 7.76
C PRO A 76 -21.66 -13.28 8.46
N THR A 77 -22.34 -13.61 9.57
CA THR A 77 -23.22 -12.69 10.31
C THR A 77 -22.47 -11.62 11.10
N ALA A 78 -21.16 -11.79 11.27
CA ALA A 78 -20.23 -10.79 11.77
C ALA A 78 -18.88 -10.98 11.08
N PHE A 79 -18.23 -9.90 10.66
CA PHE A 79 -16.91 -9.94 10.05
C PHE A 79 -16.18 -8.60 10.25
N ALA A 80 -14.84 -8.63 10.20
CA ALA A 80 -14.03 -7.42 10.20
C ALA A 80 -13.90 -6.88 8.77
N LEU A 81 -14.44 -5.69 8.52
CA LEU A 81 -14.18 -4.91 7.31
C LEU A 81 -13.00 -3.97 7.61
N ALA A 82 -11.80 -4.36 7.17
CA ALA A 82 -10.56 -3.72 7.56
C ALA A 82 -9.91 -2.92 6.42
N GLU A 83 -9.28 -1.80 6.77
CA GLU A 83 -8.42 -1.05 5.85
C GLU A 83 -7.06 -0.74 6.51
N LEU A 84 -5.97 -1.04 5.81
CA LEU A 84 -4.61 -0.66 6.21
C LEU A 84 -4.24 0.66 5.54
N GLY A 85 -3.80 1.65 6.32
CA GLY A 85 -3.46 2.99 5.81
C GLY A 85 -4.64 3.70 5.13
N PRO A 86 -5.79 3.90 5.81
CA PRO A 86 -7.00 4.43 5.17
C PRO A 86 -6.93 5.90 4.73
N GLY A 87 -5.81 6.59 4.99
CA GLY A 87 -5.63 8.00 4.65
C GLY A 87 -6.73 8.86 5.27
N ARG A 88 -7.61 9.42 4.44
CA ARG A 88 -8.72 10.30 4.91
C ARG A 88 -10.01 9.53 5.23
N GLY A 89 -10.02 8.21 5.02
CA GLY A 89 -11.20 7.34 5.14
C GLY A 89 -12.12 7.37 3.91
N THR A 90 -11.70 8.00 2.81
CA THR A 90 -12.51 8.16 1.58
C THR A 90 -12.86 6.82 0.96
N LEU A 91 -11.89 5.90 0.86
CA LEU A 91 -12.11 4.56 0.32
C LEU A 91 -13.14 3.78 1.14
N MET A 92 -12.94 3.66 2.46
CA MET A 92 -13.93 3.05 3.34
C MET A 92 -15.31 3.71 3.24
N ALA A 93 -15.38 5.04 3.13
CA ALA A 93 -16.66 5.73 3.01
C ALA A 93 -17.43 5.32 1.74
N ASP A 94 -16.73 5.18 0.62
CA ASP A 94 -17.32 4.69 -0.63
C ASP A 94 -17.72 3.23 -0.55
N ILE A 95 -16.86 2.37 0.03
CA ILE A 95 -17.15 0.95 0.27
C ILE A 95 -18.44 0.80 1.09
N LEU A 96 -18.55 1.51 2.20
CA LEU A 96 -19.74 1.48 3.06
C LEU A 96 -20.97 2.01 2.34
N ARG A 97 -20.83 3.05 1.52
CA ARG A 97 -21.92 3.66 0.77
C ARG A 97 -22.51 2.68 -0.24
N VAL A 98 -21.69 2.00 -1.06
CA VAL A 98 -22.20 1.01 -2.03
C VAL A 98 -22.59 -0.30 -1.38
N GLY A 99 -21.90 -0.70 -0.31
CA GLY A 99 -22.19 -1.93 0.41
C GLY A 99 -23.61 -1.96 0.99
N ARG A 100 -24.23 -0.80 1.26
CA ARG A 100 -25.64 -0.71 1.69
C ARG A 100 -26.63 -1.30 0.68
N ALA A 101 -26.26 -1.37 -0.61
CA ALA A 101 -27.08 -1.99 -1.64
C ALA A 101 -27.05 -3.53 -1.58
N VAL A 102 -26.11 -4.12 -0.85
CA VAL A 102 -25.98 -5.57 -0.66
C VAL A 102 -26.63 -5.96 0.67
N PRO A 103 -27.75 -6.70 0.66
CA PRO A 103 -28.47 -7.04 1.89
C PRO A 103 -27.60 -7.78 2.91
N GLY A 104 -27.54 -7.26 4.14
CA GLY A 104 -26.83 -7.88 5.26
C GLY A 104 -25.35 -7.50 5.38
N PHE A 105 -24.70 -7.04 4.30
CA PHE A 105 -23.26 -6.81 4.27
C PHE A 105 -22.83 -5.74 5.30
N ILE A 106 -23.41 -4.54 5.24
CA ILE A 106 -23.06 -3.45 6.17
C ILE A 106 -23.56 -3.72 7.59
N GLN A 107 -24.66 -4.47 7.74
CA GLN A 107 -25.19 -4.81 9.06
C GLN A 107 -24.28 -5.79 9.81
N ALA A 108 -23.59 -6.67 9.09
CA ALA A 108 -22.64 -7.65 9.64
C ALA A 108 -21.20 -7.10 9.76
N ALA A 109 -20.89 -5.98 9.12
CA ALA A 109 -19.55 -5.40 9.09
C ALA A 109 -19.18 -4.69 10.40
N GLU A 110 -18.04 -5.05 10.98
CA GLU A 110 -17.34 -4.22 11.96
C GLU A 110 -16.19 -3.49 11.25
N VAL A 111 -16.21 -2.15 11.25
CA VAL A 111 -15.18 -1.36 10.55
C VAL A 111 -13.92 -1.22 11.41
N HIS A 112 -12.79 -1.66 10.88
CA HIS A 112 -11.49 -1.61 11.53
C HIS A 112 -10.45 -0.89 10.68
N LEU A 113 -9.72 0.05 11.26
CA LEU A 113 -8.77 0.90 10.56
C LEU A 113 -7.40 0.77 11.21
N VAL A 114 -6.38 0.37 10.46
CA VAL A 114 -4.99 0.34 10.93
C VAL A 114 -4.30 1.61 10.45
N GLU A 115 -4.03 2.52 11.38
CA GLU A 115 -3.55 3.88 11.09
C GLU A 115 -2.63 4.34 12.21
N ALA A 116 -1.39 4.72 11.94
CA ALA A 116 -0.48 5.20 12.98
C ALA A 116 -0.65 6.70 13.30
N SER A 117 -1.12 7.51 12.34
CA SER A 117 -1.20 8.96 12.45
C SER A 117 -2.40 9.43 13.27
N PRO A 118 -2.21 10.12 14.42
CA PRO A 118 -3.32 10.67 15.20
C PRO A 118 -4.14 11.72 14.43
N VAL A 119 -3.49 12.47 13.54
CA VAL A 119 -4.13 13.49 12.68
C VAL A 119 -5.08 12.82 11.69
N LEU A 120 -4.63 11.76 11.03
CA LEU A 120 -5.47 11.01 10.09
C LEU A 120 -6.58 10.24 10.82
N ARG A 121 -6.33 9.65 12.00
CA ARG A 121 -7.39 9.06 12.83
C ARG A 121 -8.52 10.06 13.13
N ALA A 122 -8.16 11.29 13.51
CA ALA A 122 -9.15 12.34 13.76
C ALA A 122 -9.93 12.69 12.49
N ARG A 123 -9.26 12.78 11.32
CA ARG A 123 -9.92 13.04 10.04
C ARG A 123 -10.88 11.90 9.65
N GLN A 124 -10.44 10.65 9.80
CA GLN A 124 -11.24 9.45 9.53
C GLN A 124 -12.46 9.38 10.45
N ALA A 125 -12.34 9.77 11.72
CA ALA A 125 -13.45 9.79 12.67
C ALA A 125 -14.58 10.71 12.20
N GLU A 126 -14.24 11.85 11.60
CA GLU A 126 -15.22 12.76 11.01
C GLU A 126 -15.82 12.18 9.71
N THR A 127 -14.97 11.67 8.80
CA THR A 127 -15.41 11.08 7.53
C THR A 127 -16.35 9.88 7.74
N LEU A 128 -16.06 9.04 8.74
CA LEU A 128 -16.71 7.75 9.00
C LEU A 128 -17.56 7.74 10.27
N LYS A 129 -17.99 8.91 10.75
CA LYS A 129 -18.73 9.06 12.03
C LYS A 129 -19.91 8.11 12.20
N ASP A 130 -20.62 7.82 11.10
CA ASP A 130 -21.81 6.94 11.11
C ASP A 130 -21.45 5.45 11.16
N ALA A 131 -20.20 5.10 10.82
CA ALA A 131 -19.70 3.73 10.78
C ALA A 131 -19.07 3.27 12.10
N ARG A 132 -18.80 4.21 13.03
CA ARG A 132 -18.15 3.95 14.33
C ARG A 132 -16.89 3.07 14.21
N PRO A 133 -15.90 3.47 13.38
CA PRO A 133 -14.71 2.67 13.15
C PRO A 133 -13.92 2.45 14.45
N LYS A 134 -13.21 1.33 14.51
CA LYS A 134 -12.23 1.00 15.56
C LYS A 134 -10.83 1.12 14.99
N TRP A 135 -9.97 1.92 15.64
CA TRP A 135 -8.59 2.13 15.20
C TRP A 135 -7.62 1.21 15.91
N HIS A 136 -6.58 0.80 15.19
CA HIS A 136 -5.50 -0.03 15.67
C HIS A 136 -4.15 0.56 15.25
N ASP A 137 -3.13 0.39 16.10
CA ASP A 137 -1.76 0.83 15.81
C ASP A 137 -1.10 -0.06 14.76
N ASP A 138 -1.42 -1.35 14.77
CA ASP A 138 -0.93 -2.33 13.81
C ASP A 138 -1.98 -3.45 13.58
N ILE A 139 -1.68 -4.31 12.61
CA ILE A 139 -2.56 -5.40 12.17
C ILE A 139 -2.88 -6.41 13.28
N SER A 140 -2.02 -6.59 14.28
CA SER A 140 -2.23 -7.55 15.36
C SER A 140 -3.43 -7.18 16.26
N GLY A 141 -3.81 -5.89 16.27
CA GLY A 141 -4.98 -5.38 17.01
C GLY A 141 -6.33 -5.78 16.41
N LEU A 142 -6.37 -6.26 15.17
CA LEU A 142 -7.62 -6.71 14.54
C LEU A 142 -8.28 -7.85 15.34
N PRO A 143 -9.62 -7.92 15.37
CA PRO A 143 -10.32 -8.95 16.13
C PRO A 143 -10.23 -10.32 15.44
N ASP A 144 -10.54 -11.38 16.19
CA ASP A 144 -10.70 -12.73 15.67
C ASP A 144 -12.07 -12.91 15.00
N LEU A 145 -12.24 -12.34 13.81
CA LEU A 145 -13.43 -12.41 12.96
C LEU A 145 -13.01 -12.70 11.52
N PRO A 146 -13.88 -13.29 10.67
CA PRO A 146 -13.62 -13.37 9.24
C PRO A 146 -13.16 -12.02 8.70
N LEU A 147 -12.04 -11.99 7.98
CA LEU A 147 -11.33 -10.75 7.66
C LEU A 147 -11.53 -10.35 6.20
N PHE A 148 -12.26 -9.27 5.94
CA PHE A 148 -12.40 -8.66 4.62
C PHE A 148 -11.60 -7.36 4.58
N LEU A 149 -10.41 -7.40 3.99
CA LEU A 149 -9.40 -6.36 4.11
C LEU A 149 -9.06 -5.72 2.76
N ILE A 150 -8.81 -4.41 2.77
CA ILE A 150 -8.19 -3.66 1.67
C ILE A 150 -6.92 -2.96 2.17
N ALA A 151 -5.86 -3.05 1.39
CA ALA A 151 -4.65 -2.25 1.54
C ALA A 151 -4.36 -1.58 0.19
N ASN A 152 -4.69 -0.29 0.06
CA ASN A 152 -4.42 0.50 -1.14
C ASN A 152 -3.31 1.50 -0.83
N GLU A 153 -2.20 1.46 -1.58
CA GLU A 153 -1.07 2.40 -1.38
C GLU A 153 -0.58 2.38 0.07
N PHE A 154 -0.40 1.18 0.61
CA PHE A 154 0.05 0.96 1.99
C PHE A 154 1.42 0.29 2.04
N PHE A 155 1.69 -0.63 1.11
CA PHE A 155 2.90 -1.43 1.14
C PHE A 155 4.11 -0.68 0.57
N ASP A 156 3.89 0.29 -0.32
CA ASP A 156 4.93 1.15 -0.90
C ASP A 156 5.61 2.07 0.12
N ALA A 157 4.86 2.50 1.14
CA ALA A 157 5.35 3.31 2.25
C ALA A 157 6.11 2.50 3.32
N LEU A 158 6.15 1.16 3.21
CA LEU A 158 6.84 0.33 4.19
C LEU A 158 8.37 0.36 3.98
N PRO A 159 9.16 0.36 5.07
CA PRO A 159 10.59 0.62 4.99
C PRO A 159 11.35 -0.53 4.32
N ILE A 160 11.95 -0.23 3.17
CA ILE A 160 12.73 -1.19 2.38
C ILE A 160 14.23 -1.16 2.72
N ARG A 161 14.91 -2.28 2.49
CA ARG A 161 16.38 -2.36 2.42
C ARG A 161 16.79 -2.58 0.97
N GLN A 162 17.85 -1.92 0.53
CA GLN A 162 18.39 -2.08 -0.83
C GLN A 162 19.74 -2.80 -0.79
N PHE A 163 19.94 -3.72 -1.72
CA PHE A 163 21.19 -4.48 -1.87
C PHE A 163 21.67 -4.42 -3.32
N GLU A 164 22.92 -4.01 -3.50
CA GLU A 164 23.59 -4.00 -4.79
C GLU A 164 24.40 -5.28 -4.98
N ARG A 165 24.25 -5.89 -6.15
CA ARG A 165 24.95 -7.11 -6.51
C ARG A 165 26.42 -6.81 -6.80
N MET A 166 27.30 -7.42 -6.02
CA MET A 166 28.75 -7.30 -6.20
C MET A 166 29.33 -8.54 -6.90
N ALA A 167 30.60 -8.47 -7.32
CA ALA A 167 31.28 -9.62 -7.94
C ALA A 167 31.23 -10.89 -7.06
N LYS A 168 31.27 -10.71 -5.74
CA LYS A 168 31.09 -11.77 -4.74
C LYS A 168 30.16 -11.28 -3.64
N GLY A 169 28.93 -11.79 -3.60
CA GLY A 169 27.92 -11.40 -2.61
C GLY A 169 27.19 -10.11 -2.94
N TRP A 170 26.73 -9.45 -1.89
CA TRP A 170 25.85 -8.29 -1.91
C TRP A 170 26.38 -7.21 -0.98
N SER A 171 26.31 -5.96 -1.41
CA SER A 171 26.55 -4.80 -0.55
C SER A 171 25.21 -4.15 -0.23
N GLU A 172 24.94 -3.87 1.03
CA GLU A 172 23.75 -3.13 1.42
C GLU A 172 23.97 -1.64 1.21
N ARG A 173 22.98 -0.96 0.63
CA ARG A 173 22.98 0.49 0.52
C ARG A 173 22.47 1.11 1.82
N GLN A 174 23.26 2.04 2.34
CA GLN A 174 23.03 2.71 3.61
C GLN A 174 23.02 4.23 3.42
N VAL A 175 22.36 4.93 4.33
CA VAL A 175 22.43 6.39 4.46
C VAL A 175 23.62 6.75 5.35
N THR A 176 24.48 7.59 4.82
CA THR A 176 25.70 8.10 5.41
C THR A 176 25.58 9.61 5.62
N ALA A 177 26.44 10.18 6.46
CA ALA A 177 26.53 11.62 6.67
C ALA A 177 27.95 12.10 6.39
N GLY A 178 28.08 13.22 5.67
CA GLY A 178 29.33 13.87 5.34
C GLY A 178 29.22 15.39 5.36
N PRO A 179 30.27 16.12 4.95
CA PRO A 179 30.30 17.59 4.96
C PRO A 179 29.17 18.23 4.14
N ASP A 180 28.73 17.55 3.07
CA ASP A 180 27.68 18.02 2.16
C ASP A 180 26.27 17.54 2.56
N GLY A 181 26.13 16.91 3.74
CA GLY A 181 24.88 16.39 4.27
C GLY A 181 24.74 14.87 4.17
N LEU A 182 23.51 14.38 3.97
CA LEU A 182 23.21 12.96 3.84
C LEU A 182 23.56 12.45 2.43
N GLY A 183 24.08 11.24 2.33
CA GLY A 183 24.42 10.58 1.07
C GLY A 183 24.30 9.06 1.16
N PHE A 184 24.42 8.37 0.03
CA PHE A 184 24.41 6.90 0.01
C PHE A 184 25.82 6.33 0.12
N GLY A 185 25.96 5.24 0.88
CA GLY A 185 27.16 4.41 0.95
C GLY A 185 26.83 2.93 0.81
N LEU A 186 27.85 2.11 0.57
CA LEU A 186 27.73 0.65 0.46
C LEU A 186 28.51 -0.02 1.57
N THR A 187 27.94 -1.07 2.15
CA THR A 187 28.68 -1.96 3.06
C THR A 187 29.74 -2.77 2.30
N ALA A 188 30.65 -3.40 3.04
CA ALA A 188 31.49 -4.45 2.47
C ALA A 188 30.60 -5.59 1.91
N PRO A 189 30.97 -6.22 0.77
CA PRO A 189 30.17 -7.29 0.19
C PRO A 189 30.13 -8.53 1.09
N VAL A 190 28.94 -9.09 1.29
CA VAL A 190 28.71 -10.30 2.09
C VAL A 190 27.82 -11.30 1.34
N SER A 191 27.95 -12.59 1.65
CA SER A 191 27.00 -13.60 1.17
C SER A 191 25.74 -13.55 2.04
N LEU A 192 24.58 -13.33 1.41
CA LEU A 192 23.29 -13.25 2.10
C LEU A 192 22.42 -14.44 1.67
N GLU A 193 22.16 -15.36 2.59
CA GLU A 193 21.34 -16.55 2.33
C GLU A 193 19.92 -16.17 1.88
N ALA A 194 19.34 -15.12 2.49
CA ALA A 194 18.04 -14.60 2.11
C ALA A 194 17.97 -14.14 0.64
N LEU A 195 19.11 -13.78 0.03
CA LEU A 195 19.22 -13.38 -1.37
C LEU A 195 19.91 -14.43 -2.24
N ALA A 196 20.14 -15.65 -1.74
CA ALA A 196 20.80 -16.70 -2.50
C ALA A 196 20.01 -17.06 -3.77
N HIS A 197 18.68 -17.07 -3.67
CA HIS A 197 17.78 -17.29 -4.81
C HIS A 197 17.88 -16.20 -5.88
N ARG A 198 18.34 -15.00 -5.50
CA ARG A 198 18.52 -13.87 -6.44
C ARG A 198 19.84 -13.89 -7.21
N LEU A 199 20.73 -14.85 -6.91
CA LEU A 199 22.02 -14.94 -7.61
C LEU A 199 21.88 -15.38 -9.07
N ALA A 200 20.76 -16.01 -9.44
CA ALA A 200 20.51 -16.54 -10.77
C ALA A 200 19.87 -15.52 -11.73
N ASP A 201 19.15 -14.52 -11.21
CA ASP A 201 18.39 -13.51 -11.98
C ASP A 201 18.99 -12.09 -11.90
N THR A 202 20.14 -11.92 -11.23
CA THR A 202 20.83 -10.63 -11.09
C THR A 202 22.30 -10.67 -11.54
N GLY A 203 22.74 -9.57 -12.16
CA GLY A 203 24.11 -9.29 -12.56
C GLY A 203 24.78 -8.24 -11.66
N VAL A 204 26.11 -8.09 -11.76
CA VAL A 204 26.85 -7.07 -10.99
C VAL A 204 26.30 -5.67 -11.29
N GLY A 205 26.01 -4.88 -10.24
CA GLY A 205 25.39 -3.56 -10.32
C GLY A 205 23.86 -3.59 -10.30
N ASP A 206 23.22 -4.75 -10.44
CA ASP A 206 21.77 -4.85 -10.23
C ASP A 206 21.44 -4.60 -8.75
N ILE A 207 20.36 -3.85 -8.52
CA ILE A 207 19.82 -3.59 -7.18
C ILE A 207 18.60 -4.47 -6.96
N VAL A 208 18.49 -5.04 -5.76
CA VAL A 208 17.28 -5.69 -5.27
C VAL A 208 16.84 -5.04 -3.97
N GLU A 209 15.54 -4.95 -3.78
CA GLU A 209 14.93 -4.34 -2.61
C GLU A 209 14.14 -5.40 -1.85
N THR A 210 14.19 -5.33 -0.52
CA THR A 210 13.46 -6.26 0.35
C THR A 210 12.70 -5.48 1.40
N CYS A 211 11.50 -5.96 1.75
CA CYS A 211 10.66 -5.33 2.76
C CYS A 211 10.18 -6.38 3.78
N ALA A 212 10.94 -6.53 4.86
CA ALA A 212 10.57 -7.48 5.92
C ALA A 212 9.19 -7.16 6.55
N PRO A 213 8.84 -5.88 6.85
CA PRO A 213 7.51 -5.55 7.34
C PRO A 213 6.39 -5.96 6.40
N ALA A 214 6.56 -5.77 5.08
CA ALA A 214 5.58 -6.19 4.08
C ALA A 214 5.31 -7.70 4.15
N THR A 215 6.37 -8.51 4.20
CA THR A 215 6.22 -9.98 4.33
C THR A 215 5.57 -10.40 5.64
N ALA A 216 5.88 -9.72 6.75
CA ALA A 216 5.29 -10.00 8.06
C ALA A 216 3.79 -9.66 8.08
N ILE A 217 3.42 -8.49 7.55
CA ILE A 217 2.02 -8.06 7.47
C ILE A 217 1.22 -8.98 6.53
N ALA A 218 1.74 -9.31 5.34
CA ALA A 218 1.09 -10.26 4.44
C ALA A 218 0.92 -11.65 5.06
N GLY A 219 1.91 -12.10 5.84
CA GLY A 219 1.83 -13.32 6.63
C GLY A 219 0.74 -13.26 7.69
N GLU A 220 0.61 -12.17 8.44
CA GLU A 220 -0.43 -11.99 9.45
C GLU A 220 -1.84 -11.91 8.83
N ILE A 221 -2.01 -11.15 7.74
CA ILE A 221 -3.28 -11.12 6.96
C ILE A 221 -3.68 -12.55 6.60
N SER A 222 -2.72 -13.32 6.08
CA SER A 222 -2.96 -14.67 5.59
C SER A 222 -3.22 -15.66 6.73
N ALA A 223 -2.52 -15.54 7.86
CA ALA A 223 -2.77 -16.36 9.05
C ALA A 223 -4.21 -16.17 9.56
N ARG A 224 -4.71 -14.93 9.58
CA ARG A 224 -6.10 -14.60 9.94
C ARG A 224 -7.09 -15.19 8.96
N ILE A 225 -6.88 -15.01 7.66
CA ILE A 225 -7.75 -15.57 6.61
C ILE A 225 -7.78 -17.11 6.69
N ALA A 226 -6.64 -17.76 6.92
CA ALA A 226 -6.56 -19.21 7.07
C ALA A 226 -7.36 -19.71 8.28
N ALA A 227 -7.30 -18.99 9.40
CA ALA A 227 -7.95 -19.38 10.65
C ALA A 227 -9.45 -19.03 10.68
N GLN A 228 -9.84 -17.90 10.09
CA GLN A 228 -11.13 -17.24 10.33
C GLN A 228 -11.97 -17.08 9.05
N GLY A 229 -11.40 -17.36 7.87
CA GLY A 229 -12.00 -17.02 6.59
C GLY A 229 -11.86 -15.53 6.24
N GLY A 230 -12.42 -15.14 5.11
CA GLY A 230 -12.36 -13.78 4.59
C GLY A 230 -11.50 -13.65 3.33
N ALA A 231 -11.15 -12.43 2.96
CA ALA A 231 -10.33 -12.12 1.80
C ALA A 231 -9.58 -10.81 2.01
N ALA A 232 -8.39 -10.68 1.43
CA ALA A 232 -7.68 -9.41 1.37
C ALA A 232 -7.42 -9.01 -0.07
N LEU A 233 -7.59 -7.73 -0.38
CA LEU A 233 -7.17 -7.12 -1.63
C LEU A 233 -6.04 -6.15 -1.35
N ILE A 234 -4.95 -6.25 -2.11
CA ILE A 234 -3.79 -5.37 -2.02
C ILE A 234 -3.64 -4.70 -3.38
N VAL A 235 -3.65 -3.37 -3.40
CA VAL A 235 -3.50 -2.54 -4.60
C VAL A 235 -2.35 -1.57 -4.37
N ASP A 236 -1.30 -1.71 -5.17
CA ASP A 236 -0.12 -0.87 -5.03
C ASP A 236 0.69 -0.84 -6.33
N TYR A 237 1.63 0.08 -6.45
CA TYR A 237 2.54 0.12 -7.59
C TYR A 237 3.80 -0.70 -7.31
N GLY A 238 4.20 -1.44 -8.32
CA GLY A 238 5.28 -2.39 -8.24
C GLY A 238 5.19 -3.44 -9.31
N ASP A 239 5.92 -4.53 -9.10
CA ASP A 239 6.02 -5.64 -10.05
C ASP A 239 6.14 -6.97 -9.31
N TRP A 240 6.14 -8.07 -10.07
CA TRP A 240 6.19 -9.40 -9.51
C TRP A 240 7.46 -9.63 -8.69
N GLN A 241 8.61 -9.14 -9.14
CA GLN A 241 9.88 -9.25 -8.42
C GLN A 241 10.57 -7.90 -8.34
N SER A 242 11.15 -7.56 -7.19
CA SER A 242 11.97 -6.36 -7.07
C SER A 242 13.23 -6.47 -7.92
N LYS A 243 13.46 -5.48 -8.80
CA LYS A 243 14.71 -5.28 -9.53
C LYS A 243 14.87 -3.81 -9.92
N GLY A 244 15.98 -3.20 -9.52
CA GLY A 244 16.29 -1.78 -9.74
C GLY A 244 16.16 -0.93 -8.47
N ASP A 245 16.58 0.33 -8.59
CA ASP A 245 16.40 1.35 -7.55
C ASP A 245 15.02 1.98 -7.70
N THR A 246 14.11 1.65 -6.79
CA THR A 246 12.74 2.20 -6.80
C THR A 246 12.47 3.10 -5.60
N PHE A 247 13.45 3.24 -4.70
CA PHE A 247 13.39 4.19 -3.59
C PHE A 247 13.34 5.63 -4.10
N GLN A 248 12.20 6.28 -3.87
CA GLN A 248 11.90 7.59 -4.40
C GLN A 248 11.32 8.51 -3.32
N ALA A 249 11.37 9.79 -3.62
CA ALA A 249 10.69 10.80 -2.84
C ALA A 249 9.89 11.71 -3.77
N VAL A 250 8.69 12.07 -3.32
CA VAL A 250 7.81 12.97 -4.06
C VAL A 250 7.43 14.14 -3.15
N GLN A 251 7.50 15.34 -3.73
CA GLN A 251 7.09 16.56 -3.07
C GLN A 251 6.39 17.47 -4.09
N GLY A 252 5.19 17.95 -3.79
CA GLY A 252 4.39 18.78 -4.69
C GLY A 252 4.16 18.14 -6.06
N HIS A 253 3.89 16.83 -6.09
CA HIS A 253 3.71 16.03 -7.31
C HIS A 253 4.95 15.97 -8.23
N GLN A 254 6.15 16.22 -7.71
CA GLN A 254 7.41 16.11 -8.47
C GLN A 254 8.39 15.18 -7.77
N PRO A 255 9.15 14.36 -8.52
CA PRO A 255 10.26 13.61 -7.97
C PRO A 255 11.31 14.56 -7.39
N VAL A 256 11.71 14.31 -6.15
CA VAL A 256 12.79 15.04 -5.47
C VAL A 256 13.86 14.07 -4.99
N ASN A 257 15.03 14.59 -4.62
CA ASN A 257 16.07 13.77 -4.02
C ASN A 257 15.58 13.26 -2.63
N PRO A 258 15.55 11.93 -2.39
CA PRO A 258 15.06 11.36 -1.13
C PRO A 258 15.80 11.80 0.12
N LEU A 259 17.03 12.29 0.00
CA LEU A 259 17.88 12.73 1.11
C LEU A 259 17.86 14.26 1.33
N ALA A 260 17.18 15.02 0.46
CA ALA A 260 17.26 16.48 0.47
C ALA A 260 16.48 17.14 1.62
N ALA A 261 15.29 16.63 1.91
CA ALA A 261 14.41 17.18 2.94
C ALA A 261 13.78 16.06 3.81
N PRO A 262 14.58 15.39 4.66
CA PRO A 262 14.09 14.32 5.54
C PRO A 262 12.87 14.78 6.35
N GLY A 263 11.77 14.02 6.28
CA GLY A 263 10.50 14.30 6.96
C GLY A 263 9.53 15.22 6.19
N GLU A 264 9.97 15.87 5.10
CA GLU A 264 9.16 16.86 4.38
C GLU A 264 8.71 16.42 2.97
N ALA A 265 9.18 15.27 2.50
CA ALA A 265 8.75 14.63 1.25
C ALA A 265 8.23 13.23 1.54
N ASP A 266 7.28 12.77 0.74
CA ASP A 266 6.74 11.42 0.84
C ASP A 266 7.75 10.43 0.28
N LEU A 267 8.10 9.39 1.05
CA LEU A 267 9.07 8.38 0.66
C LEU A 267 8.36 7.10 0.29
N THR A 268 8.78 6.51 -0.83
CA THR A 268 8.13 5.32 -1.35
C THR A 268 9.09 4.40 -2.09
N ALA A 269 8.71 3.14 -2.25
CA ALA A 269 9.34 2.14 -3.10
C ALA A 269 8.30 1.21 -3.75
N HIS A 270 8.65 0.61 -4.88
CA HIS A 270 7.82 -0.38 -5.54
C HIS A 270 7.62 -1.63 -4.66
N VAL A 271 6.40 -2.16 -4.67
CA VAL A 271 6.05 -3.39 -3.97
C VAL A 271 6.51 -4.64 -4.73
N ASP A 272 7.15 -5.57 -4.03
CA ASP A 272 7.47 -6.92 -4.51
C ASP A 272 6.28 -7.86 -4.25
N PHE A 273 5.43 -8.04 -5.26
CA PHE A 273 4.21 -8.85 -5.13
C PHE A 273 4.49 -10.35 -4.97
N GLN A 274 5.62 -10.86 -5.46
CA GLN A 274 6.02 -12.25 -5.21
C GLN A 274 6.30 -12.48 -3.73
N ALA A 275 6.98 -11.55 -3.07
CA ALA A 275 7.26 -11.66 -1.64
C ALA A 275 5.96 -11.73 -0.82
N LEU A 276 4.94 -10.93 -1.18
CA LEU A 276 3.62 -10.98 -0.55
C LEU A 276 2.91 -12.33 -0.81
N ALA A 277 2.94 -12.80 -2.06
CA ALA A 277 2.32 -14.08 -2.45
C ALA A 277 2.98 -15.29 -1.76
N LEU A 278 4.30 -15.27 -1.61
CA LEU A 278 5.04 -16.31 -0.88
C LEU A 278 4.70 -16.31 0.61
N ALA A 279 4.57 -15.13 1.23
CA ALA A 279 4.13 -15.00 2.62
C ALA A 279 2.72 -15.58 2.82
N ALA A 280 1.80 -15.33 1.89
CA ALA A 280 0.45 -15.91 1.91
C ALA A 280 0.47 -17.44 1.76
N ALA A 281 1.22 -17.95 0.79
CA ALA A 281 1.36 -19.38 0.56
C ALA A 281 1.93 -20.12 1.78
N GLY A 282 2.86 -19.49 2.51
CA GLY A 282 3.42 -20.01 3.77
C GLY A 282 2.37 -20.26 4.87
N GLN A 283 1.21 -19.59 4.81
CA GLN A 283 0.10 -19.75 5.74
C GLN A 283 -1.03 -20.64 5.19
N GLY A 284 -0.84 -21.26 4.01
CA GLY A 284 -1.88 -22.06 3.36
C GLY A 284 -3.02 -21.25 2.73
N VAL A 285 -2.81 -19.94 2.52
CA VAL A 285 -3.73 -19.06 1.81
C VAL A 285 -3.31 -18.94 0.36
N GLN A 286 -4.28 -18.89 -0.53
CA GLN A 286 -4.02 -18.73 -1.95
C GLN A 286 -3.89 -17.25 -2.29
N ALA A 287 -2.80 -16.87 -2.93
CA ALA A 287 -2.67 -15.60 -3.61
C ALA A 287 -3.16 -15.73 -5.06
N SER A 288 -3.91 -14.74 -5.55
CA SER A 288 -4.25 -14.63 -6.96
C SER A 288 -3.00 -14.33 -7.79
N ARG A 289 -3.15 -14.41 -9.12
CA ARG A 289 -2.21 -13.72 -10.01
C ARG A 289 -2.22 -12.23 -9.73
N MET A 290 -1.04 -11.62 -9.80
CA MET A 290 -0.90 -10.18 -9.89
C MET A 290 -1.44 -9.72 -11.26
N VAL A 291 -2.33 -8.73 -11.26
CA VAL A 291 -2.85 -8.14 -12.50
C VAL A 291 -2.69 -6.62 -12.48
N PRO A 292 -2.57 -5.96 -13.64
CA PRO A 292 -2.65 -4.51 -13.72
C PRO A 292 -3.97 -3.96 -13.16
N GLN A 293 -3.93 -2.82 -12.46
CA GLN A 293 -5.11 -2.17 -11.87
C GLN A 293 -6.20 -1.91 -12.91
N GLY A 294 -5.83 -1.42 -14.10
CA GLY A 294 -6.80 -1.15 -15.16
C GLY A 294 -7.54 -2.41 -15.60
N VAL A 295 -6.83 -3.53 -15.74
CA VAL A 295 -7.44 -4.82 -16.09
C VAL A 295 -8.40 -5.29 -14.98
N PHE A 296 -7.98 -5.17 -13.73
CA PHE A 296 -8.81 -5.51 -12.57
C PHE A 296 -10.10 -4.66 -12.53
N LEU A 297 -10.00 -3.33 -12.60
CA LEU A 297 -11.15 -2.44 -12.53
C LEU A 297 -12.10 -2.62 -13.73
N GLU A 298 -11.57 -2.83 -14.93
CA GLU A 298 -12.40 -3.13 -16.11
C GLU A 298 -13.14 -4.46 -15.95
N SER A 299 -12.51 -5.48 -15.35
CA SER A 299 -13.16 -6.76 -15.07
C SER A 299 -14.32 -6.64 -14.07
N LEU A 300 -14.28 -5.65 -13.18
CA LEU A 300 -15.36 -5.33 -12.23
C LEU A 300 -16.47 -4.44 -12.85
N GLY A 301 -16.28 -3.97 -14.09
CA GLY A 301 -17.27 -3.14 -14.77
C GLY A 301 -17.16 -1.64 -14.47
N ILE A 302 -15.95 -1.12 -14.22
CA ILE A 302 -15.74 0.32 -14.00
C ILE A 302 -16.20 1.18 -15.17
N THR A 303 -16.02 0.75 -16.42
CA THR A 303 -16.45 1.50 -17.61
C THR A 303 -17.97 1.70 -17.67
N PRO A 304 -18.82 0.64 -17.56
CA PRO A 304 -20.26 0.81 -17.41
C PRO A 304 -20.64 1.76 -16.27
N ARG A 305 -19.95 1.70 -15.13
CA ARG A 305 -20.21 2.60 -14.01
C ARG A 305 -19.86 4.04 -14.33
N ALA A 306 -18.73 4.27 -14.99
CA ALA A 306 -18.33 5.59 -15.47
C ALA A 306 -19.37 6.18 -16.42
N GLN A 307 -19.88 5.39 -17.35
CA GLN A 307 -20.93 5.83 -18.29
C GLN A 307 -22.23 6.20 -17.57
N ALA A 308 -22.64 5.42 -16.56
CA ALA A 308 -23.83 5.72 -15.77
C ALA A 308 -23.70 7.03 -14.97
N LEU A 309 -22.52 7.29 -14.38
CA LEU A 309 -22.23 8.52 -13.65
C LEU A 309 -22.05 9.74 -14.57
N ALA A 310 -21.67 9.54 -15.83
CA ALA A 310 -21.47 10.60 -16.82
C ALA A 310 -22.79 11.22 -17.31
N GLY A 311 -23.90 10.48 -17.28
CA GLY A 311 -25.20 10.90 -17.84
C GLY A 311 -25.66 12.31 -17.47
N PRO A 312 -25.64 12.73 -16.18
CA PRO A 312 -26.02 14.08 -15.77
C PRO A 312 -24.92 15.15 -15.91
N LEU A 313 -23.67 14.78 -16.27
CA LEU A 313 -22.53 15.69 -16.28
C LEU A 313 -22.40 16.40 -17.65
N THR A 314 -21.95 17.65 -17.63
CA THR A 314 -21.65 18.44 -18.84
C THR A 314 -20.40 19.30 -18.63
N GLY A 315 -19.82 19.81 -19.73
CA GLY A 315 -18.68 20.71 -19.69
C GLY A 315 -17.47 20.14 -18.94
N ASP A 316 -16.84 20.97 -18.11
CA ASP A 316 -15.63 20.61 -17.36
C ASP A 316 -15.86 19.45 -16.38
N ALA A 317 -17.07 19.31 -15.82
CA ALA A 317 -17.39 18.21 -14.92
C ALA A 317 -17.37 16.85 -15.65
N LEU A 318 -17.90 16.80 -16.87
CA LEU A 318 -17.83 15.60 -17.71
C LEU A 318 -16.39 15.31 -18.15
N ALA A 319 -15.64 16.34 -18.55
CA ALA A 319 -14.24 16.19 -18.93
C ALA A 319 -13.38 15.66 -17.78
N GLY A 320 -13.56 16.20 -16.56
CA GLY A 320 -12.89 15.73 -15.35
C GLY A 320 -13.25 14.28 -15.00
N HIS A 321 -14.52 13.90 -15.12
CA HIS A 321 -14.97 12.52 -14.90
C HIS A 321 -14.35 11.52 -15.88
N VAL A 322 -14.29 11.87 -17.17
CA VAL A 322 -13.63 11.04 -18.20
C VAL A 322 -12.13 10.94 -17.94
N ALA A 323 -11.48 12.05 -17.56
CA ALA A 323 -10.07 12.07 -17.20
C ALA A 323 -9.79 11.19 -15.97
N ALA A 324 -10.66 11.20 -14.96
CA ALA A 324 -10.56 10.38 -13.77
C ALA A 324 -10.66 8.88 -14.08
N HIS A 325 -11.63 8.47 -14.92
CA HIS A 325 -11.70 7.08 -15.42
C HIS A 325 -10.41 6.68 -16.14
N ARG A 326 -9.95 7.51 -17.11
CA ARG A 326 -8.71 7.25 -17.85
C ARG A 326 -7.51 7.12 -16.90
N ARG A 327 -7.38 8.01 -15.91
CA ARG A 327 -6.26 8.01 -14.96
C ARG A 327 -6.17 6.68 -14.21
N LEU A 328 -7.31 6.09 -13.82
CA LEU A 328 -7.34 4.81 -13.10
C LEU A 328 -7.09 3.59 -13.99
N THR A 329 -7.54 3.61 -15.26
CA THR A 329 -7.62 2.39 -16.08
C THR A 329 -6.63 2.35 -17.24
N HIS A 330 -6.13 3.51 -17.71
CA HIS A 330 -5.32 3.56 -18.90
C HIS A 330 -3.88 3.05 -18.66
N PRO A 331 -3.31 2.25 -19.58
CA PRO A 331 -1.95 1.69 -19.43
C PRO A 331 -0.82 2.71 -19.30
N GLU A 332 -0.99 3.92 -19.84
CA GLU A 332 -0.03 5.04 -19.74
C GLU A 332 -0.17 5.84 -18.43
N GLU A 333 -1.16 5.50 -17.62
CA GLU A 333 -1.49 6.15 -16.35
C GLU A 333 -1.36 5.13 -15.21
N MET A 334 -2.28 5.10 -14.24
CA MET A 334 -2.24 4.15 -13.13
C MET A 334 -2.59 2.72 -13.58
N GLY A 335 -3.23 2.55 -14.74
CA GLY A 335 -3.80 1.27 -15.17
C GLY A 335 -2.79 0.13 -15.31
N SER A 336 -1.56 0.42 -15.75
CA SER A 336 -0.46 -0.56 -15.76
C SER A 336 0.55 -0.37 -14.64
N LEU A 337 0.70 0.86 -14.13
CA LEU A 337 1.65 1.15 -13.05
C LEU A 337 1.26 0.42 -11.77
N PHE A 338 -0.02 0.55 -11.37
CA PHE A 338 -0.58 -0.13 -10.23
C PHE A 338 -0.95 -1.58 -10.56
N LYS A 339 -0.82 -2.43 -9.56
CA LYS A 339 -1.13 -3.85 -9.60
C LYS A 339 -2.11 -4.19 -8.48
N ALA A 340 -2.90 -5.23 -8.71
CA ALA A 340 -3.78 -5.81 -7.72
C ALA A 340 -3.43 -7.30 -7.51
N ILE A 341 -3.44 -7.73 -6.26
CA ILE A 341 -3.38 -9.14 -5.85
C ILE A 341 -4.39 -9.36 -4.72
N ALA A 342 -5.00 -10.54 -4.65
CA ALA A 342 -5.88 -10.90 -3.56
C ALA A 342 -5.45 -12.19 -2.87
N PHE A 343 -5.74 -12.27 -1.58
CA PHE A 343 -5.56 -13.45 -0.75
C PHE A 343 -6.91 -14.01 -0.36
N THR A 344 -7.13 -15.30 -0.62
CA THR A 344 -8.38 -16.00 -0.30
C THR A 344 -8.09 -17.42 0.21
N PRO A 345 -8.98 -18.00 1.04
CA PRO A 345 -8.89 -19.41 1.40
C PRO A 345 -8.87 -20.28 0.14
N THR A 346 -8.10 -21.37 0.14
CA THR A 346 -8.04 -22.33 -0.97
C THR A 346 -9.39 -23.00 -1.28
N THR A 347 -10.32 -22.96 -0.31
CA THR A 347 -11.68 -23.50 -0.43
C THR A 347 -12.70 -22.47 -0.92
N ALA A 348 -12.35 -21.19 -0.95
CA ALA A 348 -13.25 -20.12 -1.38
C ALA A 348 -13.12 -19.90 -2.90
N PRO A 349 -14.17 -19.38 -3.56
CA PRO A 349 -14.04 -18.86 -4.92
C PRO A 349 -12.93 -17.79 -5.01
N PRO A 350 -12.30 -17.61 -6.19
CA PRO A 350 -11.34 -16.53 -6.40
C PRO A 350 -11.98 -15.17 -6.12
N PHE A 351 -11.17 -14.22 -5.63
CA PHE A 351 -11.64 -12.86 -5.41
C PHE A 351 -12.21 -12.26 -6.71
N PRO A 352 -13.37 -11.58 -6.67
CA PRO A 352 -13.99 -11.02 -7.87
C PRO A 352 -13.03 -10.16 -8.69
N GLY A 353 -13.00 -10.40 -10.00
CA GLY A 353 -12.10 -9.69 -10.93
C GLY A 353 -10.66 -10.22 -10.98
N LEU A 354 -10.33 -11.23 -10.16
CA LEU A 354 -9.00 -11.84 -10.10
C LEU A 354 -9.06 -13.35 -10.37
N THR A 355 -7.92 -13.92 -10.77
CA THR A 355 -7.78 -15.35 -11.08
C THR A 355 -6.69 -15.99 -10.23
N PRO A 356 -6.83 -17.28 -9.87
CA PRO A 356 -5.83 -18.07 -9.16
C PRO A 356 -4.42 -18.00 -9.75
#